data_AF-A0A1G9UHJ3-F1
#
_entry.id   AF-A0A1G9UHJ3-F1
#
_cell.length_a   1.000
_cell.length_b   1.000
_cell.length_c   1.000
_cell.angle_alpha   90.00
_cell.angle_beta   90.00
_cell.angle_gamma   90.00
#
_symmetry.space_group_name_H-M   'P 1'
#
loop_
_entity.id
_entity.type
_entity.pdbx_description
1 polymer ?
#
loop_
_entity_poly.entity_id
_entity_poly.type
_entity_poly.pdbx_seq_one_letter_code
_entity_poly.pdbx_strand_id
1 'polypeptide(L)' 'MSKWAFNYESGEYEDINRDGFSWTRGEYTYNWDDSEYSQEEEEERQRMFDDDDDLL' A
#
# COMPACT_ATOMS: atom_id res chain seq x y z
N MET A 1 -3.56 -1.35 -7.68
CA MET A 1 -4.94 -1.65 -7.25
C MET A 1 -5.23 -0.81 -6.02
N SER A 2 -6.50 -0.58 -5.68
CA SER A 2 -6.89 0.02 -4.41
C SER A 2 -7.24 -1.06 -3.39
N LYS A 3 -7.14 -0.72 -2.11
CA LYS A 3 -7.31 -1.61 -0.97
C LYS A 3 -8.22 -0.94 0.05
N TRP A 4 -8.91 -1.75 0.84
CA TRP A 4 -9.70 -1.27 1.96
C TRP A 4 -8.77 -0.94 3.13
N ALA A 5 -8.47 0.34 3.34
CA ALA A 5 -7.46 0.81 4.30
C ALA A 5 -8.07 1.82 5.28
N PHE A 6 -7.53 1.88 6.49
CA PHE A 6 -8.00 2.83 7.50
C PHE A 6 -7.46 4.22 7.21
N ASN A 7 -8.35 5.20 7.09
CA ASN A 7 -8.00 6.61 6.96
C ASN A 7 -8.04 7.27 8.33
N TYR A 8 -6.90 7.79 8.80
CA TYR A 8 -6.80 8.43 10.11
C TYR A 8 -7.34 9.87 10.11
N GLU A 9 -7.50 10.50 8.94
CA GLU A 9 -8.11 11.81 8.79
C GLU A 9 -9.63 11.74 8.94
N SER A 10 -10.24 10.70 8.35
CA SER A 10 -11.68 10.46 8.45
C SER A 10 -12.08 9.63 9.67
N GLY A 11 -11.18 8.78 10.16
CA GLY A 11 -11.46 7.80 11.20
C GLY A 11 -12.24 6.58 10.69
N GLU A 12 -12.31 6.36 9.38
CA GLU A 12 -13.08 5.29 8.73
C GLU A 12 -12.20 4.45 7.78
N TYR A 13 -12.68 3.25 7.44
CA TYR A 13 -12.06 2.46 6.37
C TYR A 13 -12.59 2.89 5.01
N GLU A 14 -11.70 3.05 4.05
CA GLU A 14 -11.99 3.57 2.71
C GLU A 14 -11.27 2.76 1.62
N ASP A 15 -11.72 2.92 0.38
CA ASP A 15 -11.06 2.34 -0.80
C ASP A 15 -9.90 3.23 -1.25
N ILE A 16 -8.69 2.96 -0.75
CA ILE A 16 -7.52 3.82 -0.96
C ILE A 16 -6.51 3.11 -1.86
N ASN A 17 -6.05 3.81 -2.91
CA ASN A 17 -4.97 3.32 -3.76
C ASN A 17 -3.59 3.59 -3.15
N ARG A 18 -2.55 2.96 -3.71
CA ARG A 18 -1.16 3.11 -3.23
C ARG A 18 -0.69 4.56 -3.15
N ASP A 19 -1.23 5.45 -3.98
CA ASP A 19 -0.84 6.85 -4.06
C ASP A 19 -1.58 7.71 -3.01
N GLY A 20 -2.41 7.09 -2.15
CA GLY A 20 -3.20 7.75 -1.11
C GLY A 20 -4.52 8.35 -1.60
N PHE A 21 -4.96 8.04 -2.83
CA PHE A 21 -6.25 8.50 -3.33
C PHE A 21 -7.37 7.60 -2.84
N SER A 22 -8.34 8.18 -2.11
CA SER A 22 -9.56 7.53 -1.66
C SER A 22 -10.64 7.58 -2.74
N TRP A 23 -11.02 6.43 -3.28
CA TRP A 23 -12.15 6.29 -4.20
C TRP A 23 -13.50 6.48 -3.51
N THR A 24 -13.57 6.22 -2.21
CA THR A 24 -14.79 6.42 -1.42
C THR A 24 -15.13 7.92 -1.30
N ARG A 25 -14.12 8.77 -1.09
CA ARG A 25 -14.30 10.22 -0.92
C ARG A 25 -14.04 11.03 -2.20
N GLY A 26 -13.28 10.45 -3.14
CA GLY A 26 -12.86 11.14 -4.35
C GLY A 26 -11.76 12.19 -4.11
N GLU A 27 -10.96 12.03 -3.06
CA GLU A 27 -9.89 12.95 -2.68
C GLU A 27 -8.64 12.21 -2.19
N TYR A 28 -7.50 12.91 -2.14
CA TYR A 28 -6.27 12.37 -1.57
C TYR A 28 -6.31 12.48 -0.05
N THR A 29 -5.80 11.45 0.60
CA THR A 29 -5.54 11.41 2.04
C THR A 29 -4.07 11.13 2.27
N TYR A 30 -3.48 11.83 3.23
CA TYR A 30 -2.05 11.74 3.52
C TYR A 30 -1.76 10.93 4.77
N ASN A 31 -2.75 10.78 5.65
CA ASN A 31 -2.64 9.97 6.86
C ASN A 31 -3.61 8.78 6.80
N TRP A 32 -3.12 7.66 6.29
CA TRP A 32 -3.86 6.39 6.18
C TRP A 32 -2.93 5.20 6.44
N ASP A 33 -3.52 4.03 6.65
CA ASP A 33 -2.79 2.79 6.90
C ASP A 33 -2.29 2.15 5.60
N ASP A 34 -1.05 2.46 5.23
CA ASP A 34 -0.36 1.97 4.03
C ASP A 34 0.53 0.74 4.28
N SER A 35 0.43 0.14 5.48
CA SER A 35 1.26 -1.00 5.90
C SER A 35 1.20 -2.17 4.93
N GLU A 36 0.01 -2.49 4.43
CA GLU A 36 -0.25 -3.53 3.44
C GLU A 36 0.47 -3.29 2.10
N TYR A 37 0.62 -2.03 1.67
CA TYR A 37 1.36 -1.71 0.45
C TYR A 37 2.87 -1.72 0.70
N SER A 38 3.29 -1.26 1.88
CA SER A 38 4.69 -1.28 2.30
C SER A 38 5.21 -2.71 2.37
N GLN A 39 4.42 -3.63 2.92
CA GLN A 39 4.78 -5.03 3.05
C GLN A 39 4.87 -5.73 1.68
N GLU A 40 3.91 -5.50 0.78
CA GLU A 40 3.97 -6.03 -0.59
C GLU A 40 5.21 -5.55 -1.34
N GLU A 41 5.58 -4.27 -1.18
CA GLU A 41 6.79 -3.72 -1.79
C GLU A 41 8.05 -4.38 -1.23
N GLU A 42 8.11 -4.61 0.08
CA GLU A 42 9.23 -5.31 0.71
C GLU A 42 9.32 -6.77 0.23
N GLU A 43 8.20 -7.48 0.16
CA GLU A 43 8.14 -8.85 -0.36
C GLU A 43 8.52 -8.95 -1.85
N GLU A 44 8.09 -8.00 -2.69
CA GLU A 44 8.50 -7.94 -4.09
C GLU A 44 10.00 -7.68 -4.20
N ARG A 45 10.55 -6.76 -3.41
CA ARG A 45 12.00 -6.52 -3.37
C ARG A 45 12.76 -7.76 -2.91
N GLN A 46 12.29 -8.43 -1.85
CA GLN A 46 12.91 -9.65 -1.33
C GLN A 46 12.97 -10.75 -2.39
N ARG A 47 11.87 -10.98 -3.13
CA ARG A 47 11.85 -11.98 -4.22
C ARG A 47 12.85 -11.66 -5.33
N MET A 48 13.02 -10.38 -5.68
CA MET A 48 14.04 -9.99 -6.66
C MET A 48 15.46 -10.29 -6.16
N PHE A 49 15.75 -10.06 -4.87
CA PHE A 49 17.07 -10.37 -4.31
C PHE A 49 17.33 -11.88 -4.18
N ASP A 50 16.32 -12.67 -3.78
CA ASP A 50 16.47 -14.12 -3.66
C ASP A 50 16.70 -14.80 -5.02
N ASP A 51 16.06 -14.32 -6.11
CA ASP A 51 16.31 -14.82 -7.47
C ASP A 51 17.71 -14.48 -8.01
N ASP A 52 18.33 -13.38 -7.56
CA ASP A 52 19.70 -12.98 -7.94
C ASP A 52 20.79 -13.78 -7.17
N ASP A 53 20.52 -14.26 -5.95
CA ASP A 53 21.47 -15.05 -5.14
C ASP A 53 21.58 -16.52 -5.63
N ASP A 54 20.53 -17.07 -6.24
CA ASP A 54 20.54 -18.40 -6.91
C ASP A 54 21.31 -18.42 -8.25
N LEU A 55 21.84 -17.27 -8.71
CA LEU A 55 22.65 -17.10 -9.93
C LEU A 55 24.16 -16.95 -9.67
N LEU A 56 24.61 -17.04 -8.41
CA LEU A 56 26.04 -17.03 -7.99
C LEU A 56 26.60 -18.43 -7.69
#